data_AF-A0A350WR49-F1
#
_entry.id   AF-A0A350WR49-F1
#
_cell.length_a   1.000
_cell.length_b   1.000
_cell.length_c   1.000
_cell.angle_alpha   90.00
_cell.angle_beta   90.00
_cell.angle_gamma   90.00
#
_symmetry.space_group_name_H-M   'P 1'
#
loop_
_entity.id
_entity.type
_entity.pdbx_description
1 polymer ?
#
loop_
_entity_poly.entity_id
_entity_poly.type
_entity_poly.pdbx_seq_one_letter_code
_entity_poly.pdbx_strand_id
1 'polypeptide(L)'
;TLSTAFLAAIYKPFSDPPEAMMVKQSGFAGGEVKTQFPDLVYGTDYDFFVVPGAQGLQGGVEPMMAFNDTPAVRALVTYLASPEGGAAWAAAGFDLSPNKNGEGNYTDPALIKKAEAFYNTQGFTPDIGDSIPGGFGSAEWTAIVDFLNDGDLATALAQAAAVQAEALK
;
A
#
# COMPACT_ATOMS: atom_id res chain seq x y z
N THR A 1 -9.72 -24.31 1.45
CA THR A 1 -8.80 -23.55 2.33
C THR A 1 -8.34 -22.31 1.59
N LEU A 2 -8.44 -21.15 2.23
CA LEU A 2 -7.91 -19.88 1.71
C LEU A 2 -6.42 -19.81 2.01
N SER A 3 -5.59 -20.31 1.10
CA SER A 3 -4.15 -20.47 1.37
C SER A 3 -3.28 -20.16 0.16
N THR A 4 -3.63 -19.13 -0.62
CA THR A 4 -2.71 -18.62 -1.65
C THR A 4 -1.71 -17.69 -0.98
N ALA A 5 -0.42 -17.96 -1.16
CA ALA A 5 0.64 -17.11 -0.63
C ALA A 5 0.60 -15.72 -1.26
N PHE A 6 1.04 -14.71 -0.51
CA PHE A 6 0.97 -13.30 -0.87
C PHE A 6 1.50 -12.98 -2.28
N LEU A 7 2.76 -13.32 -2.58
CA LEU A 7 3.36 -13.08 -3.90
C LEU A 7 2.71 -13.94 -4.99
N ALA A 8 2.35 -15.18 -4.68
CA ALA A 8 1.69 -16.06 -5.64
C ALA A 8 0.34 -15.48 -6.10
N ALA A 9 -0.38 -14.78 -5.22
CA ALA A 9 -1.61 -14.08 -5.60
C ALA A 9 -1.36 -12.94 -6.61
N ILE A 10 -0.25 -12.21 -6.47
CA ILE A 10 0.14 -11.13 -7.41
C ILE A 10 0.42 -11.69 -8.82
N TYR A 11 0.99 -12.88 -8.90
CA TYR A 11 1.46 -13.45 -10.16
C TYR A 11 0.38 -14.15 -10.99
N LYS A 12 -0.67 -14.66 -10.35
CA LYS A 12 -1.75 -15.43 -11.02
C LYS A 12 -2.39 -14.75 -12.23
N PRO A 13 -2.66 -13.43 -12.24
CA PRO A 13 -3.20 -12.76 -13.43
C PRO A 13 -2.25 -12.77 -14.64
N PHE A 14 -0.96 -12.96 -14.41
CA PHE A 14 0.10 -12.86 -15.40
C PHE A 14 0.77 -14.22 -15.71
N SER A 15 0.29 -15.31 -15.12
CA SER A 15 0.65 -16.68 -15.51
C SER A 15 0.26 -16.95 -16.97
N ASP A 16 0.90 -17.93 -17.60
CA ASP A 16 0.51 -18.46 -18.91
C ASP A 16 0.17 -19.96 -18.82
N PRO A 17 -1.12 -20.35 -18.95
CA PRO A 17 -2.29 -19.48 -19.13
C PRO A 17 -2.63 -18.69 -17.86
N PRO A 18 -3.36 -17.56 -17.96
CA PRO A 18 -3.72 -16.74 -16.81
C PRO A 18 -4.65 -17.51 -15.86
N GLU A 19 -4.33 -17.48 -14.56
CA GLU A 19 -5.07 -18.19 -13.52
C GLU A 19 -6.10 -17.30 -12.80
N ALA A 20 -6.04 -15.99 -13.03
CA ALA A 20 -6.94 -14.99 -12.47
C ALA A 20 -7.15 -13.83 -13.45
N MET A 21 -8.21 -13.04 -13.26
CA MET A 21 -8.48 -11.86 -14.09
C MET A 21 -7.79 -10.60 -13.57
N MET A 22 -7.70 -10.45 -12.25
CA MET A 22 -7.14 -9.29 -11.56
C MET A 22 -6.78 -9.66 -10.13
N VAL A 23 -5.94 -8.84 -9.50
CA VAL A 23 -5.58 -8.96 -8.09
C VAL A 23 -5.66 -7.58 -7.43
N LYS A 24 -6.33 -7.47 -6.27
CA LYS A 24 -6.33 -6.25 -5.45
C LYS A 24 -5.09 -6.27 -4.57
N GLN A 25 -4.14 -5.39 -4.85
CA GLN A 25 -2.90 -5.24 -4.08
C GLN A 25 -2.43 -3.79 -3.97
N SER A 26 -1.45 -3.56 -3.10
CA SER A 26 -0.85 -2.25 -2.86
C SER A 26 0.05 -1.79 -4.01
N GLY A 27 0.45 -0.53 -3.99
CA GLY A 27 1.17 0.17 -5.06
C GLY A 27 2.56 -0.40 -5.41
N PHE A 28 3.12 -1.28 -4.60
CA PHE A 28 4.38 -1.97 -4.88
C PHE A 28 4.23 -3.18 -5.81
N ALA A 29 3.01 -3.72 -5.97
CA ALA A 29 2.78 -4.97 -6.71
C ALA A 29 3.25 -4.91 -8.16
N GLY A 30 3.19 -3.73 -8.81
CA GLY A 30 3.73 -3.55 -10.16
C GLY A 30 5.24 -3.81 -10.25
N GLY A 31 6.00 -3.50 -9.20
CA GLY A 31 7.43 -3.81 -9.09
C GLY A 31 7.69 -5.32 -8.96
N GLU A 32 6.85 -6.03 -8.20
CA GLU A 32 6.91 -7.49 -8.09
C GLU A 32 6.57 -8.18 -9.42
N VAL A 33 5.55 -7.70 -10.13
CA VAL A 33 5.22 -8.17 -11.49
C VAL A 33 6.41 -7.97 -12.42
N LYS A 34 7.02 -6.77 -12.44
CA LYS A 34 8.18 -6.50 -13.30
C LYS A 34 9.39 -7.37 -12.96
N THR A 35 9.60 -7.65 -11.68
CA THR A 35 10.71 -8.49 -11.20
C THR A 35 10.50 -9.95 -11.60
N GLN A 36 9.27 -10.46 -11.44
CA GLN A 36 8.94 -11.85 -11.75
C GLN A 36 8.78 -12.11 -13.26
N PHE A 37 8.28 -11.12 -14.01
CA PHE A 37 8.00 -11.19 -15.44
C PHE A 37 8.68 -10.01 -16.18
N PRO A 38 10.01 -10.06 -16.35
CA PRO A 38 10.78 -8.94 -16.88
C PRO A 38 10.41 -8.55 -18.32
N ASP A 39 9.81 -9.46 -19.08
CA ASP A 39 9.40 -9.23 -20.47
C ASP A 39 8.06 -8.48 -20.59
N LEU A 40 7.26 -8.41 -19.51
CA LEU A 40 6.00 -7.67 -19.54
C LEU A 40 6.24 -6.16 -19.54
N VAL A 41 5.41 -5.46 -20.31
CA VAL A 41 5.45 -4.02 -20.53
C VAL A 41 4.28 -3.36 -19.81
N TYR A 42 4.60 -2.48 -18.85
CA TYR A 42 3.59 -1.68 -18.16
C TYR A 42 2.78 -0.84 -19.15
N GLY A 43 1.46 -0.79 -18.95
CA GLY A 43 0.51 -0.10 -19.84
C GLY A 43 0.09 -0.90 -21.08
N THR A 44 0.74 -2.04 -21.35
CA THR A 44 0.35 -2.97 -22.42
C THR A 44 -0.09 -4.30 -21.83
N ASP A 45 0.79 -4.95 -21.06
CA ASP A 45 0.57 -6.30 -20.54
C ASP A 45 0.04 -6.29 -19.11
N TYR A 46 0.34 -5.24 -18.34
CA TYR A 46 -0.18 -5.03 -16.99
C TYR A 46 -0.37 -3.55 -16.67
N ASP A 47 -1.36 -3.27 -15.83
CA ASP A 47 -1.67 -1.93 -15.34
C ASP A 47 -2.46 -2.03 -14.01
N PHE A 48 -2.71 -0.89 -13.38
CA PHE A 48 -3.56 -0.75 -12.20
C PHE A 48 -4.61 0.35 -12.39
N PHE A 49 -5.60 0.38 -11.51
CA PHE A 49 -6.58 1.46 -11.46
C PHE A 49 -7.01 1.69 -10.01
N VAL A 50 -7.43 2.91 -9.69
CA VAL A 50 -8.04 3.22 -8.39
C VAL A 50 -9.36 2.46 -8.29
N VAL A 51 -9.63 1.85 -7.14
CA VAL A 51 -10.86 1.09 -6.89
C VAL A 51 -12.08 1.96 -7.22
N PRO A 52 -12.95 1.54 -8.16
CA PRO A 52 -14.09 2.35 -8.57
C PRO A 52 -15.04 2.63 -7.40
N GLY A 53 -15.47 3.88 -7.28
CA GLY A 53 -16.40 4.31 -6.23
C GLY A 53 -15.78 4.53 -4.85
N ALA A 54 -14.47 4.32 -4.69
CA ALA A 54 -13.77 4.65 -3.44
C ALA A 54 -13.81 6.17 -3.18
N GLN A 55 -14.11 6.55 -1.94
CA GLN A 55 -14.09 7.95 -1.48
C GLN A 55 -12.70 8.28 -0.92
N GLY A 56 -11.77 8.60 -1.81
CA GLY A 56 -10.37 8.82 -1.48
C GLY A 56 -9.51 7.58 -1.76
N LEU A 57 -8.30 7.56 -1.19
CA LEU A 57 -7.35 6.45 -1.31
C LEU A 57 -7.14 5.76 0.04
N GLN A 58 -6.84 4.46 -0.02
CA GLN A 58 -6.37 3.68 1.12
C GLN A 58 -5.01 3.09 0.78
N GLY A 59 -4.10 3.04 1.75
CA GLY A 59 -2.81 2.37 1.58
C GLY A 59 -1.98 2.34 2.85
N GLY A 60 -0.85 1.64 2.77
CA GLY A 60 0.16 1.65 3.83
C GLY A 60 0.85 3.02 3.93
N VAL A 61 1.31 3.36 5.13
CA VAL A 61 2.10 4.55 5.42
C VAL A 61 3.36 4.10 6.12
N GLU A 62 4.52 4.52 5.62
CA GLU A 62 5.82 4.20 6.21
C GLU A 62 6.38 5.43 6.95
N PRO A 63 6.14 5.56 8.27
CA PRO A 63 6.63 6.71 9.02
C PRO A 63 8.14 6.58 9.24
N MET A 64 8.86 7.67 8.97
CA MET A 64 10.24 7.82 9.43
C MET A 64 10.23 8.23 10.91
N MET A 65 10.94 7.49 11.76
CA MET A 65 11.10 7.81 13.18
C MET A 65 12.56 8.13 13.53
N ALA A 66 12.76 9.17 14.34
CA ALA A 66 14.05 9.54 14.90
C ALA A 66 14.10 9.16 16.39
N PHE A 67 15.01 8.25 16.76
CA PHE A 67 15.19 7.80 18.14
C PHE A 67 16.16 8.66 18.95
N ASN A 68 16.96 9.48 18.28
CA ASN A 68 17.86 10.42 18.94
C ASN A 68 17.89 11.75 18.20
N ASP A 69 17.95 12.83 18.98
CA ASP A 69 17.86 14.19 18.48
C ASP A 69 19.25 14.83 18.39
N THR A 70 19.94 14.56 17.28
CA THR A 70 21.27 15.13 16.98
C THR A 70 21.19 16.10 15.80
N PRO A 71 22.15 17.04 15.68
CA PRO A 71 22.21 17.92 14.51
C PRO A 71 22.24 17.16 13.16
N ALA A 72 22.90 16.01 13.10
CA ALA A 72 22.97 15.19 11.89
C ALA A 72 21.61 14.54 11.56
N VAL A 73 20.90 14.00 12.55
CA VAL A 73 19.55 13.43 12.34
C VAL A 73 18.57 14.51 11.90
N ARG A 74 18.60 15.69 12.55
CA ARG A 74 17.77 16.83 12.12
C ARG A 74 18.06 17.23 10.67
N ALA A 75 19.34 17.31 10.29
CA ALA A 75 19.71 17.67 8.92
C ALA A 75 19.14 16.69 7.89
N LEU A 76 19.16 15.38 8.16
CA LEU A 76 18.56 14.37 7.28
C LEU A 76 17.04 14.53 7.16
N VAL A 77 16.34 14.66 8.29
CA VAL A 77 14.89 14.83 8.30
C VAL A 77 14.49 16.13 7.59
N THR A 78 15.22 17.23 7.84
CA THR A 78 15.02 18.50 7.16
C THR A 78 15.23 18.38 5.65
N TYR A 79 16.27 17.67 5.21
CA TYR A 79 16.49 17.42 3.79
C TYR A 79 15.33 16.67 3.16
N LEU A 80 14.90 15.54 3.74
CA LEU A 80 13.79 14.74 3.18
C LEU A 80 12.46 15.49 3.13
N ALA A 81 12.24 16.42 4.07
CA ALA A 81 11.08 17.29 4.10
C ALA A 81 11.21 18.54 3.20
N SER A 82 12.40 18.83 2.64
CA SER A 82 12.64 20.00 1.79
C SER A 82 12.13 19.79 0.36
N PRO A 83 12.07 20.85 -0.47
CA PRO A 83 11.78 20.70 -1.89
C PRO A 83 12.75 19.76 -2.61
N GLU A 84 14.04 19.87 -2.30
CA GLU A 84 15.10 19.04 -2.88
C GLU A 84 14.93 17.57 -2.46
N GLY A 85 14.58 17.30 -1.19
CA GLY A 85 14.31 15.93 -0.74
C GLY A 85 13.09 15.31 -1.41
N GLY A 86 12.01 16.08 -1.60
CA GLY A 86 10.82 15.61 -2.31
C GLY A 86 11.12 15.24 -3.77
N ALA A 87 11.84 16.11 -4.48
CA ALA A 87 12.26 15.86 -5.85
C ALA A 87 13.25 14.68 -5.93
N ALA A 88 14.21 14.59 -5.01
CA ALA A 88 15.17 13.50 -4.96
C ALA A 88 14.51 12.15 -4.66
N TRP A 89 13.49 12.12 -3.80
CA TRP A 89 12.71 10.90 -3.54
C TRP A 89 11.99 10.42 -4.80
N ALA A 90 11.27 11.32 -5.48
CA ALA A 90 10.56 11.00 -6.71
C ALA A 90 11.53 10.50 -7.81
N ALA A 91 12.72 11.10 -7.88
CA ALA A 91 13.77 10.70 -8.82
C ALA A 91 14.44 9.35 -8.47
N ALA A 92 14.56 9.01 -7.18
CA ALA A 92 15.11 7.74 -6.74
C ALA A 92 14.24 6.53 -7.13
N GLY A 93 12.93 6.76 -7.33
CA GLY A 93 11.97 5.71 -7.64
C GLY A 93 11.55 4.92 -6.40
N PHE A 94 10.98 3.73 -6.61
CA PHE A 94 10.31 2.87 -5.61
C PHE A 94 8.82 3.21 -5.36
N ASP A 95 8.50 4.24 -4.57
CA ASP A 95 7.11 4.62 -4.27
C ASP A 95 6.97 6.12 -3.96
N LEU A 96 5.75 6.57 -3.70
CA LEU A 96 5.38 7.97 -3.54
C LEU A 96 5.87 8.58 -2.24
N SER A 97 6.13 9.89 -2.28
CA SER A 97 6.38 10.72 -1.10
C SER A 97 5.15 11.56 -0.75
N PRO A 98 4.81 11.71 0.55
CA PRO A 98 3.83 12.71 0.99
C PRO A 98 4.33 14.15 0.81
N ASN A 99 5.62 14.36 0.54
CA ASN A 99 6.17 15.66 0.21
C ASN A 99 5.70 16.09 -1.19
N LYS A 100 4.87 17.14 -1.27
CA LYS A 100 4.30 17.65 -2.53
C LYS A 100 5.35 18.10 -3.55
N ASN A 101 6.58 18.40 -3.12
CA ASN A 101 7.65 18.73 -4.05
C ASN A 101 8.13 17.52 -4.87
N GLY A 102 7.67 16.30 -4.57
CA GLY A 102 7.84 15.15 -5.45
C GLY A 102 6.91 15.18 -6.67
N GLU A 103 5.80 15.92 -6.63
CA GLU A 103 4.86 16.03 -7.75
C GLU A 103 5.58 16.56 -9.00
N GLY A 104 5.35 15.90 -10.14
CA GLY A 104 6.01 16.23 -11.41
C GLY A 104 7.47 15.78 -11.53
N ASN A 105 8.07 15.17 -10.49
CA ASN A 105 9.45 14.68 -10.53
C ASN A 105 9.57 13.15 -10.69
N TYR A 106 8.46 12.42 -10.71
CA TYR A 106 8.44 10.99 -11.02
C TYR A 106 8.69 10.76 -12.51
N THR A 107 9.50 9.75 -12.84
CA THR A 107 9.86 9.41 -14.24
C THR A 107 9.33 8.06 -14.70
N ASP A 108 9.08 7.13 -13.77
CA ASP A 108 8.45 5.85 -14.07
C ASP A 108 6.95 6.07 -14.39
N PRO A 109 6.43 5.55 -15.53
CA PRO A 109 5.04 5.76 -15.91
C PRO A 109 4.01 5.25 -14.89
N ALA A 110 4.29 4.14 -14.21
CA ALA A 110 3.40 3.61 -13.18
C ALA A 110 3.41 4.51 -11.94
N LEU A 111 4.57 5.04 -11.55
CA LEU A 111 4.66 6.02 -10.47
C LEU A 111 4.00 7.36 -10.82
N ILE A 112 4.12 7.83 -12.07
CA ILE A 112 3.42 9.06 -12.52
C ILE A 112 1.91 8.89 -12.35
N LYS A 113 1.33 7.80 -12.89
CA LYS A 113 -0.10 7.50 -12.75
C LYS A 113 -0.52 7.37 -11.28
N LYS A 114 0.32 6.76 -10.45
CA LYS A 114 0.06 6.58 -9.01
C LYS A 114 0.09 7.93 -8.29
N ALA A 115 1.07 8.78 -8.62
CA ALA A 115 1.23 10.13 -8.09
C ALA A 115 0.05 11.04 -8.46
N GLU A 116 -0.45 10.96 -9.69
CA GLU A 116 -1.64 11.69 -10.12
C GLU A 116 -2.86 11.35 -9.26
N ALA A 117 -3.09 10.05 -8.99
CA ALA A 117 -4.16 9.64 -8.09
C ALA A 117 -3.93 10.14 -6.65
N PHE A 118 -2.69 10.04 -6.16
CA PHE A 118 -2.33 10.40 -4.80
C PHE A 118 -2.42 11.90 -4.51
N TYR A 119 -1.82 12.76 -5.32
CA TYR A 119 -1.83 14.20 -5.06
C TYR A 119 -3.19 14.86 -5.33
N ASN A 120 -4.06 14.24 -6.15
CA ASN A 120 -5.41 14.73 -6.42
C ASN A 120 -6.50 14.10 -5.52
N THR A 121 -6.15 13.18 -4.62
CA THR A 121 -7.14 12.60 -3.71
C THR A 121 -7.67 13.63 -2.70
N GLN A 122 -8.94 13.51 -2.33
CA GLN A 122 -9.53 14.34 -1.25
C GLN A 122 -9.17 13.83 0.14
N GLY A 123 -8.77 12.56 0.24
CA GLY A 123 -8.42 11.92 1.49
C GLY A 123 -7.57 10.68 1.27
N PHE A 124 -6.69 10.42 2.23
CA PHE A 124 -5.92 9.20 2.32
C PHE A 124 -6.17 8.57 3.68
N THR A 125 -6.70 7.35 3.69
CA THR A 125 -6.94 6.57 4.89
C THR A 125 -5.84 5.52 5.03
N PRO A 126 -4.98 5.61 6.06
CA PRO A 126 -4.02 4.56 6.34
C PRO A 126 -4.69 3.20 6.54
N ASP A 127 -4.01 2.12 6.20
CA ASP A 127 -4.50 0.77 6.44
C ASP A 127 -4.83 0.56 7.93
N ILE A 128 -6.04 0.06 8.21
CA ILE A 128 -6.56 -0.02 9.58
C ILE A 128 -5.83 -1.11 10.39
N GLY A 129 -5.45 -2.22 9.75
CA GLY A 129 -4.69 -3.30 10.38
C GLY A 129 -3.31 -2.86 10.81
N ASP A 130 -2.66 -2.01 10.01
CA ASP A 130 -1.37 -1.39 10.33
C ASP A 130 -1.49 -0.25 11.35
N SER A 131 -2.60 0.48 11.34
CA SER A 131 -2.75 1.72 12.13
C SER A 131 -3.20 1.49 13.57
N ILE A 132 -3.93 0.40 13.84
CA ILE A 132 -4.42 0.12 15.18
C ILE A 132 -3.43 -0.82 15.89
N PRO A 133 -2.86 -0.40 17.04
CA PRO A 133 -1.87 -1.18 17.77
C PRO A 133 -2.51 -2.41 18.45
N GLY A 134 -1.77 -3.09 19.33
CA GLY A 134 -2.35 -4.13 20.20
C GLY A 134 -2.77 -5.41 19.49
N GLY A 135 -2.26 -5.66 18.27
CA GLY A 135 -2.55 -6.89 17.51
C GLY A 135 -3.84 -6.84 16.68
N PHE A 136 -4.39 -5.65 16.44
CA PHE A 136 -5.61 -5.50 15.65
C PHE A 136 -5.49 -6.05 14.23
N GLY A 137 -4.37 -5.85 13.52
CA GLY A 137 -4.18 -6.42 12.18
C GLY A 137 -4.35 -7.94 12.12
N SER A 138 -3.90 -8.67 13.14
CA SER A 138 -4.14 -10.12 13.24
C SER A 138 -5.62 -10.46 13.48
N ALA A 139 -6.32 -9.65 14.28
CA ALA A 139 -7.75 -9.83 14.55
C ALA A 139 -8.60 -9.52 13.30
N GLU A 140 -8.25 -8.46 12.57
CA GLU A 140 -8.86 -8.13 11.28
C GLU A 140 -8.69 -9.27 10.28
N TRP A 141 -7.45 -9.75 10.12
CA TRP A 141 -7.17 -10.85 9.19
C TRP A 141 -7.94 -12.13 9.56
N THR A 142 -8.00 -12.45 10.86
CA THR A 142 -8.79 -13.60 11.36
C THR A 142 -10.27 -13.43 11.02
N ALA A 143 -10.84 -12.25 11.25
CA ALA A 143 -12.24 -11.97 10.95
C ALA A 143 -12.57 -12.16 9.45
N ILE A 144 -11.68 -11.70 8.56
CA ILE A 144 -11.83 -11.86 7.11
C ILE A 144 -11.76 -13.35 6.72
N VAL A 145 -10.75 -14.07 7.21
CA VAL A 145 -10.55 -15.50 6.89
C VAL A 145 -11.71 -16.35 7.41
N ASP A 146 -12.18 -16.09 8.63
CA ASP A 146 -13.28 -16.83 9.23
C ASP A 146 -14.57 -16.62 8.44
N PHE A 147 -14.90 -15.37 8.11
CA PHE A 147 -16.09 -15.06 7.31
C PHE A 147 -16.05 -15.73 5.93
N LEU A 148 -14.89 -15.71 5.25
CA LEU A 148 -14.72 -16.34 3.94
C LEU A 148 -14.71 -17.89 4.01
N ASN A 149 -14.54 -18.50 5.18
CA ASN A 149 -14.71 -19.93 5.40
C ASN A 149 -16.10 -20.25 6.03
N ASP A 150 -17.14 -19.53 5.61
CA ASP A 150 -18.53 -19.70 6.02
C ASP A 150 -18.82 -19.41 7.52
N GLY A 151 -17.94 -18.63 8.17
CA GLY A 151 -18.17 -18.11 9.51
C GLY A 151 -19.23 -17.01 9.57
N ASP A 152 -19.80 -16.78 10.76
CA ASP A 152 -20.79 -15.72 10.97
C ASP A 152 -20.14 -14.33 10.99
N LEU A 153 -20.62 -13.43 10.12
CA LEU A 153 -20.09 -12.08 9.97
C LEU A 153 -20.21 -11.25 11.25
N ALA A 154 -21.35 -11.34 11.95
CA ALA A 154 -21.57 -10.55 13.16
C ALA A 154 -20.60 -10.95 14.28
N THR A 155 -20.34 -12.25 14.41
CA THR A 155 -19.35 -12.80 15.34
C THR A 155 -17.94 -12.34 15.01
N ALA A 156 -17.53 -12.46 13.74
CA ALA A 156 -16.20 -12.03 13.28
C ALA A 156 -15.95 -10.53 13.54
N LEU A 157 -16.94 -9.69 13.22
CA LEU A 157 -16.88 -8.25 13.48
C LEU A 157 -16.84 -7.93 14.98
N ALA A 158 -17.64 -8.61 15.80
CA ALA A 158 -17.65 -8.40 17.25
C ALA A 158 -16.29 -8.72 17.90
N GLN A 159 -15.63 -9.79 17.43
CA GLN A 159 -14.30 -10.17 17.92
C GLN A 159 -13.23 -9.13 17.53
N ALA A 160 -13.19 -8.70 16.26
CA ALA A 160 -12.27 -7.66 15.82
C ALA A 160 -12.52 -6.32 16.56
N ALA A 161 -13.79 -5.94 16.74
CA ALA A 161 -14.16 -4.73 17.48
C ALA A 161 -13.75 -4.77 18.96
N ALA A 162 -13.79 -5.94 19.60
CA ALA A 162 -13.31 -6.08 20.97
C ALA A 162 -11.80 -5.84 21.08
N VAL A 163 -11.01 -6.38 20.13
CA VAL A 163 -9.56 -6.14 20.07
C VAL A 163 -9.27 -4.67 19.76
N GLN A 164 -10.00 -4.06 18.84
CA GLN A 164 -9.91 -2.64 18.54
C GLN A 164 -10.15 -1.78 19.80
N ALA A 165 -11.23 -2.07 20.53
CA ALA A 165 -11.60 -1.31 21.71
C ALA A 165 -10.57 -1.43 22.83
N GLU A 166 -9.90 -2.58 22.95
CA GLU A 166 -8.81 -2.75 23.91
C GLU A 166 -7.53 -2.01 23.47
N ALA A 167 -7.18 -2.09 22.19
CA ALA A 167 -5.99 -1.44 21.63
C ALA A 167 -6.00 0.09 21.70
N LEU A 168 -7.19 0.70 21.79
CA LEU A 168 -7.39 2.16 21.81
C LEU A 168 -7.63 2.74 23.22
N LYS A 169 -7.48 1.94 24.28
CA LYS A 169 -7.48 2.43 25.67
C LYS A 169 -6.13 3.01 26.07
#